data_AF-A0A7K7VNP1-F1
#
_entry.id   AF-A0A7K7VNP1-F1
#
_cell.length_a   1.000
_cell.length_b   1.000
_cell.length_c   1.000
_cell.angle_alpha   90.00
_cell.angle_beta   90.00
_cell.angle_gamma   90.00
#
_symmetry.space_group_name_H-M   'P 1'
#
loop_
_entity.id
_entity.type
_entity.pdbx_description
1 polymer ?
#
loop_
_entity_poly.entity_id
_entity_poly.type
_entity_poly.pdbx_seq_one_letter_code
_entity_poly.pdbx_strand_id
1 'polypeptide(L)'
;AALFTETPHDVTAQAGEDVEMACSFRGSGSPSYSLEIQWWYVRNHRDWTDKQAWASSQVRPRCPGPAHSPPAQVVKVVGSNISHKLRLSRVKPTDEGTYECRVIDSSAGPPRQHKVKAYLRVAGAAG
;
A
#
# COMPACT_ATOMS: atom_id res chain seq x y z
N ALA A 1 0.41 -19.02 -3.07
CA ALA A 1 -0.10 -18.29 -1.89
C ALA A 1 0.28 -16.82 -2.01
N ALA A 2 -0.61 -15.91 -1.64
CA ALA A 2 -0.31 -14.48 -1.65
C ALA A 2 0.34 -14.09 -0.31
N LEU A 3 1.49 -13.42 -0.33
CA LEU A 3 2.25 -13.06 0.87
C LEU A 3 3.11 -11.81 0.66
N PHE A 4 3.41 -11.10 1.74
CA PHE A 4 4.43 -10.06 1.73
C PHE A 4 5.81 -10.69 1.62
N THR A 5 6.54 -10.36 0.56
CA THR A 5 7.94 -10.78 0.39
C THR A 5 8.91 -9.80 1.02
N GLU A 6 8.46 -8.56 1.24
CA GLU A 6 9.21 -7.53 1.94
C GLU A 6 8.22 -6.67 2.71
N THR A 7 8.46 -6.53 4.01
CA THR A 7 7.64 -5.69 4.89
C THR A 7 8.46 -4.50 5.35
N PRO A 8 7.83 -3.33 5.53
CA PRO A 8 8.54 -2.24 6.17
C PRO A 8 8.83 -2.59 7.62
N HIS A 9 9.94 -2.06 8.12
CA HIS A 9 10.40 -2.25 9.48
C HIS A 9 10.38 -0.92 10.21
N ASP A 10 10.31 -0.94 11.54
CA ASP A 10 10.39 0.27 12.35
C ASP A 10 11.74 0.96 12.13
N VAL A 11 11.71 2.26 11.84
CA VAL A 11 12.90 3.06 11.54
C VAL A 11 13.03 4.16 12.60
N THR A 12 14.25 4.40 13.05
CA THR A 12 14.58 5.59 13.85
C THR A 12 15.53 6.44 13.03
N ALA A 13 15.15 7.69 12.76
CA ALA A 13 15.93 8.63 11.97
C ALA A 13 16.11 9.96 12.73
N GLN A 14 17.19 10.67 12.43
CA GLN A 14 17.39 12.02 12.96
C GLN A 14 16.60 13.05 12.14
N ALA A 15 16.17 14.13 12.78
CA ALA A 15 15.55 15.24 12.07
C ALA A 15 16.47 15.76 10.94
N GLY A 16 15.98 15.76 9.70
CA GLY A 16 16.73 16.13 8.50
C GLY A 16 17.27 14.96 7.68
N GLU A 17 17.22 13.72 8.18
CA GLU A 17 17.61 12.54 7.39
C GLU A 17 16.58 12.15 6.32
N ASP A 18 17.00 11.32 5.38
CA ASP A 18 16.13 10.66 4.41
C ASP A 18 15.84 9.24 4.88
N VAL A 19 14.56 8.85 4.86
CA VAL A 19 14.11 7.52 5.27
C VAL A 19 13.45 6.82 4.09
N GLU A 20 13.86 5.58 3.85
CA GLU A 20 13.24 4.69 2.87
C GLU A 20 12.58 3.50 3.57
N MET A 21 11.29 3.27 3.29
CA MET A 21 10.55 2.09 3.73
C MET A 21 10.05 1.33 2.52
N ALA A 22 10.42 0.06 2.41
CA ALA A 22 10.04 -0.80 1.28
C ALA A 22 8.90 -1.75 1.65
N CYS A 23 8.01 -1.99 0.70
CA CYS A 23 6.94 -2.96 0.82
C CYS A 23 6.78 -3.72 -0.50
N SER A 24 6.88 -5.04 -0.45
CA SER A 24 6.76 -5.92 -1.60
C SER A 24 5.80 -7.07 -1.29
N PHE A 25 4.90 -7.35 -2.23
CA PHE A 25 3.85 -8.34 -2.09
C PHE A 25 3.81 -9.24 -3.33
N ARG A 26 3.81 -10.55 -3.08
CA ARG A 26 3.65 -11.58 -4.10
C ARG A 26 2.20 -12.05 -4.09
N GLY A 27 1.51 -11.87 -5.21
CA GLY A 27 0.21 -12.47 -5.50
C GLY A 27 0.31 -13.97 -5.78
N SER A 28 -0.82 -14.67 -5.77
CA SER A 28 -0.85 -16.14 -5.82
C SER A 28 -0.66 -16.77 -7.22
N GLY A 29 0.30 -16.31 -8.04
CA GLY A 29 0.72 -17.00 -9.27
C GLY A 29 -0.18 -17.00 -10.54
N SER A 30 -1.45 -16.57 -10.51
CA SER A 30 -2.28 -16.33 -11.70
C SER A 30 -1.87 -15.07 -12.52
N PRO A 31 -1.97 -15.06 -13.85
CA PRO A 31 -1.59 -13.90 -14.68
C PRO A 31 -2.62 -12.75 -14.70
N SER A 32 -3.72 -12.86 -13.96
CA SER A 32 -4.85 -11.92 -13.94
C SER A 32 -4.94 -11.06 -12.67
N TYR A 33 -3.84 -10.89 -11.94
CA TYR A 33 -3.87 -10.10 -10.71
C TYR A 33 -4.01 -8.60 -10.98
N SER A 34 -5.08 -8.02 -10.46
CA SER A 34 -5.19 -6.58 -10.20
C SER A 34 -4.78 -6.33 -8.75
N LEU A 35 -3.47 -6.22 -8.52
CA LEU A 35 -2.89 -5.81 -7.23
C LEU A 35 -2.71 -4.30 -7.22
N GLU A 36 -3.08 -3.67 -6.13
CA GLU A 36 -2.82 -2.25 -5.90
C GLU A 36 -2.11 -2.06 -4.57
N ILE A 37 -0.92 -1.47 -4.59
CA ILE A 37 -0.13 -1.14 -3.39
C ILE A 37 -0.25 0.34 -3.07
N GLN A 38 -0.56 0.66 -1.81
CA GLN A 38 -0.71 2.04 -1.34
C GLN A 38 -0.02 2.24 0.01
N TRP A 39 0.49 3.45 0.23
CA TRP A 39 1.06 3.87 1.51
C TRP A 39 0.12 4.84 2.21
N TRP A 40 -0.07 4.60 3.50
CA TRP A 40 -0.92 5.40 4.36
C TRP A 40 -0.12 5.90 5.55
N TYR A 41 -0.18 7.23 5.78
CA TYR A 41 0.36 7.84 6.99
C TYR A 41 -0.75 7.94 8.04
N VAL A 42 -0.59 7.24 9.15
CA VAL A 42 -1.57 7.21 10.24
C VAL A 42 -1.09 8.16 11.33
N ARG A 43 -1.51 9.44 11.22
CA ARG A 43 -1.37 10.42 12.30
C ARG A 43 -2.36 10.04 13.40
N ASN A 44 -1.86 9.39 14.46
CA ASN A 44 -2.61 9.07 15.68
C ASN A 44 -3.61 7.88 15.57
N HIS A 45 -3.63 7.02 16.59
CA HIS A 45 -4.39 5.76 16.65
C HIS A 45 -5.93 5.92 16.57
N ARG A 46 -6.46 7.15 16.69
CA ARG A 46 -7.91 7.44 16.69
C ARG A 46 -8.55 7.53 15.30
N ASP A 47 -7.78 7.78 14.24
CA ASP A 47 -8.33 7.83 12.86
C ASP A 47 -8.71 6.42 12.34
N TRP A 48 -8.26 5.37 13.04
CA TRP A 48 -8.54 3.97 12.71
C TRP A 48 -10.02 3.59 12.84
N THR A 49 -10.74 4.17 13.82
CA THR A 49 -12.13 3.81 14.09
C THR A 49 -13.12 4.33 13.04
N ASP A 50 -12.78 5.39 12.29
CA ASP A 50 -13.66 5.98 11.27
C ASP A 50 -13.61 5.21 9.94
N LYS A 51 -12.42 4.80 9.49
CA LYS A 51 -12.26 4.12 8.18
C LYS A 51 -12.68 2.65 8.17
N GLN A 52 -12.93 2.02 9.31
CA GLN A 52 -13.52 0.67 9.33
C GLN A 52 -15.01 0.68 8.93
N ALA A 53 -15.68 1.84 9.00
CA ALA A 53 -17.09 1.99 8.62
C ALA A 53 -17.32 2.10 7.10
N TRP A 54 -16.35 2.57 6.30
CA TRP A 54 -16.52 2.69 4.84
C TRP A 54 -16.46 1.34 4.10
N ALA A 55 -15.92 0.29 4.73
CA ALA A 55 -15.84 -1.03 4.10
C ALA A 55 -17.19 -1.75 3.97
N SER A 56 -18.29 -1.17 4.48
CA SER A 56 -19.62 -1.77 4.47
C SER A 56 -20.67 -0.81 3.89
N SER A 57 -20.46 -0.28 2.69
CA SER A 57 -21.58 0.26 1.93
C SER A 57 -21.32 0.26 0.43
N GLN A 58 -22.19 -0.49 -0.26
CA GLN A 58 -22.60 -0.35 -1.67
C GLN A 58 -21.68 -0.89 -2.77
N VAL A 59 -22.14 -1.50 -3.86
CA VAL A 59 -23.45 -2.01 -4.34
C VAL A 59 -23.14 -2.83 -5.62
N ARG A 60 -23.81 -3.99 -5.74
CA ARG A 60 -24.22 -4.81 -6.91
C ARG A 60 -23.51 -4.73 -8.30
N PRO A 61 -23.47 -5.87 -9.04
CA PRO A 61 -22.73 -6.03 -10.30
C PRO A 61 -23.53 -5.62 -11.55
N ARG A 62 -22.87 -5.07 -12.58
CA ARG A 62 -23.41 -4.97 -13.95
C ARG A 62 -22.30 -5.14 -15.00
N CYS A 63 -22.27 -6.32 -15.64
CA CYS A 63 -21.96 -6.43 -17.06
C CYS A 63 -23.32 -6.43 -17.81
N PRO A 64 -23.44 -5.86 -19.03
CA PRO A 64 -23.01 -6.57 -20.24
C PRO A 64 -22.52 -5.68 -21.40
N GLY A 65 -21.88 -6.29 -22.40
CA GLY A 65 -21.90 -5.79 -23.79
C GLY A 65 -20.53 -5.60 -24.48
N PRO A 66 -20.30 -6.21 -25.67
CA PRO A 66 -19.04 -6.16 -26.40
C PRO A 66 -19.01 -4.98 -27.38
N ALA A 67 -17.89 -4.26 -27.48
CA ALA A 67 -17.67 -3.32 -28.58
C ALA A 67 -16.18 -3.13 -28.86
N HIS A 68 -15.82 -3.40 -30.11
CA HIS A 68 -14.57 -3.05 -30.77
C HIS A 68 -14.08 -1.62 -30.45
N SER A 69 -12.82 -1.48 -30.04
CA SER A 69 -11.89 -0.47 -30.56
C SER A 69 -10.46 -0.77 -30.04
N PRO A 70 -9.39 -0.65 -30.86
CA PRO A 70 -8.03 -0.94 -30.43
C PRO A 70 -7.37 0.32 -29.83
N PRO A 71 -6.70 0.21 -28.67
CA PRO A 71 -5.57 1.11 -28.45
C PRO A 71 -4.40 0.53 -27.64
N ALA A 72 -3.24 1.10 -27.97
CA ALA A 72 -2.05 1.29 -27.15
C ALA A 72 -1.30 0.04 -26.68
N GLN A 73 -0.01 0.00 -27.02
CA GLN A 73 0.97 -0.91 -26.45
C GLN A 73 1.11 -0.64 -24.95
N VAL A 74 0.17 -1.19 -24.18
CA VAL A 74 0.30 -1.36 -22.75
C VAL A 74 1.39 -2.40 -22.57
N VAL A 75 2.56 -1.94 -22.17
CA VAL A 75 3.56 -2.80 -21.53
C VAL A 75 2.93 -3.21 -20.20
N LYS A 76 2.08 -4.23 -20.26
CA LYS A 76 1.56 -4.93 -19.10
C LYS A 76 2.79 -5.57 -18.49
N VAL A 77 3.32 -4.97 -17.42
CA VAL A 77 4.35 -5.62 -16.62
C VAL A 77 3.67 -6.82 -15.98
N VAL A 78 3.76 -7.97 -16.66
CA VAL A 78 3.29 -9.25 -16.17
C VAL A 78 4.21 -9.61 -15.01
N GLY A 79 3.80 -9.24 -13.81
CA GLY A 79 4.51 -9.55 -12.60
C GLY A 79 3.51 -9.95 -11.54
N SER A 80 3.52 -11.21 -11.14
CA SER A 80 2.77 -11.70 -9.97
C SER A 80 3.26 -11.06 -8.65
N ASN A 81 4.11 -10.03 -8.70
CA ASN A 81 4.74 -9.35 -7.58
C ASN A 81 4.60 -7.83 -7.77
N ILE A 82 4.17 -7.13 -6.73
CA ILE A 82 4.10 -5.67 -6.68
C ILE A 82 5.03 -5.18 -5.58
N SER A 83 5.75 -4.08 -5.82
CA SER A 83 6.67 -3.50 -4.84
C SER A 83 6.63 -1.99 -4.90
N HIS A 84 6.63 -1.33 -3.74
CA HIS A 84 6.66 0.11 -3.64
C HIS A 84 7.48 0.55 -2.44
N LYS A 85 8.24 1.63 -2.64
CA LYS A 85 9.12 2.21 -1.63
C LYS A 85 8.64 3.61 -1.29
N LEU A 86 8.31 3.82 -0.03
CA LEU A 86 8.04 5.13 0.52
C LEU A 86 9.37 5.80 0.83
N ARG A 87 9.60 6.99 0.25
CA ARG A 87 10.77 7.82 0.50
C ARG A 87 10.34 9.11 1.19
N LEU A 88 10.88 9.37 2.36
CA LEU A 88 10.63 10.56 3.16
C LEU A 88 11.93 11.34 3.25
N SER A 89 11.99 12.49 2.60
CA SER A 89 13.20 13.32 2.58
C SER A 89 13.14 14.43 3.61
N ARG A 90 14.25 14.63 4.35
CA ARG A 90 14.39 15.64 5.40
C ARG A 90 13.29 15.50 6.46
N VAL A 91 13.22 14.32 7.06
CA VAL A 91 12.19 13.97 8.05
C VAL A 91 12.17 14.96 9.20
N LYS A 92 10.98 15.34 9.63
CA LYS A 92 10.77 16.24 10.76
C LYS A 92 10.18 15.47 11.94
N PRO A 93 10.29 15.98 13.18
CA PRO A 93 9.59 15.41 14.32
C PRO A 93 8.07 15.27 14.10
N THR A 94 7.47 16.09 13.22
CA THR A 94 6.05 16.00 12.83
C THR A 94 5.71 14.85 11.88
N ASP A 95 6.72 14.22 11.29
CA ASP A 95 6.60 13.04 10.41
C ASP A 95 6.69 11.74 11.22
N GLU A 96 7.02 11.82 12.52
CA GLU A 96 6.95 10.68 13.42
C GLU A 96 5.53 10.09 13.45
N GLY A 97 5.41 8.79 13.20
CA GLY A 97 4.13 8.10 13.21
C GLY A 97 4.17 6.72 12.58
N THR A 98 3.00 6.08 12.49
CA THR A 98 2.86 4.75 11.88
C THR A 98 2.55 4.88 10.40
N TYR A 99 3.37 4.25 9.58
CA TYR A 99 3.18 4.10 8.15
C TYR A 99 2.66 2.70 7.85
N GLU A 100 1.58 2.61 7.06
CA GLU A 100 0.95 1.36 6.69
C GLU A 100 1.02 1.15 5.18
N CYS A 101 1.58 0.01 4.78
CA CYS A 101 1.47 -0.48 3.42
C CYS A 101 0.21 -1.34 3.30
N ARG A 102 -0.68 -0.96 2.38
CA ARG A 102 -1.90 -1.69 2.04
C ARG A 102 -1.79 -2.25 0.63
N VAL A 103 -2.09 -3.53 0.48
CA VAL A 103 -2.22 -4.18 -0.82
C VAL A 103 -3.65 -4.68 -0.99
N ILE A 104 -4.29 -4.27 -2.07
CA ILE A 104 -5.63 -4.70 -2.45
C ILE A 104 -5.48 -5.74 -3.57
N ASP A 105 -5.94 -6.95 -3.31
CA ASP A 105 -5.99 -8.06 -4.27
C ASP A 105 -7.41 -8.22 -4.79
N SER A 106 -7.64 -7.83 -6.04
CA SER A 106 -8.96 -7.91 -6.70
C SER A 106 -9.02 -9.01 -7.77
N SER A 107 -8.18 -10.04 -7.63
CA SER A 107 -7.93 -11.04 -8.66
C SER A 107 -8.91 -12.21 -8.73
N ALA A 108 -9.50 -12.59 -7.59
CA ALA A 108 -10.38 -13.75 -7.50
C ALA A 108 -11.46 -13.53 -6.44
N GLY A 109 -12.61 -13.02 -6.88
CA GLY A 109 -13.76 -12.78 -6.00
C GLY A 109 -13.66 -11.46 -5.23
N PRO A 110 -14.17 -11.39 -3.99
CA PRO A 110 -14.20 -10.14 -3.24
C PRO A 110 -12.78 -9.62 -2.98
N PRO A 111 -12.56 -8.29 -3.08
CA PRO A 111 -11.23 -7.71 -2.93
C PRO A 111 -10.66 -8.01 -1.54
N ARG A 112 -9.50 -8.67 -1.50
CA ARG A 112 -8.80 -9.01 -0.26
C ARG A 112 -7.81 -7.90 0.06
N GLN A 113 -7.75 -7.48 1.32
CA GLN A 113 -6.82 -6.46 1.78
C GLN A 113 -5.73 -7.09 2.64
N HIS A 114 -4.48 -6.86 2.25
CA HIS A 114 -3.28 -7.25 2.99
C HIS A 114 -2.62 -6.00 3.54
N LYS A 115 -2.24 -5.98 4.83
CA LYS A 115 -1.74 -4.78 5.50
C LYS A 115 -0.53 -5.11 6.36
N VAL A 116 0.50 -4.26 6.29
CA VAL A 116 1.69 -4.30 7.15
C VAL A 116 2.04 -2.88 7.56
N LYS A 117 2.65 -2.74 8.74
CA LYS A 117 2.89 -1.45 9.38
C LYS A 117 4.34 -1.35 9.82
N ALA A 118 4.84 -0.12 9.83
CA ALA A 118 6.10 0.26 10.42
C ALA A 118 5.95 1.59 11.14
N TYR A 119 6.65 1.77 12.24
CA TYR A 119 6.72 3.02 12.97
C TYR A 119 7.99 3.78 12.59
N LEU A 120 7.84 5.03 12.18
CA LEU A 120 8.95 5.96 12.03
C LEU A 120 9.06 6.78 13.31
N ARG A 121 10.18 6.65 14.01
CA ARG A 121 10.59 7.52 15.11
C ARG A 121 11.54 8.58 14.57
N VAL A 122 11.27 9.84 14.86
CA VAL A 122 12.17 10.94 14.47
C VAL A 122 12.76 11.55 15.73
N ALA A 123 14.04 11.26 15.97
CA ALA A 123 14.77 11.91 17.03
C ALA A 123 14.92 13.40 16.68
N GLY A 124 14.33 14.27 17.50
CA GLY A 124 14.61 15.69 17.43
C GLY A 124 16.08 15.91 17.77
N ALA A 125 16.77 16.72 16.98
CA ALA A 125 18.09 17.21 17.36
C ALA A 125 17.95 17.82 18.75
N ALA A 126 18.58 17.19 19.76
CA ALA A 126 18.83 17.86 21.02
C ALA A 126 19.59 19.14 20.68
N GLY A 127 19.03 20.28 21.10
CA GLY A 127 19.49 21.62 20.73
C GLY A 127 20.95 21.90 21.04
#